data_AF-D5TZW2-F1
#
_entry.id   AF-D5TZW2-F1
#
_cell.length_a   1.000
_cell.length_b   1.000
_cell.length_c   1.000
_cell.angle_alpha   90.00
_cell.angle_beta   90.00
_cell.angle_gamma   90.00
#
_symmetry.space_group_name_H-M   'P 1'
#
loop_
_entity.id
_entity.type
_entity.pdbx_description
1 polymer ?
#
loop_
_entity_poly.entity_id
_entity_poly.type
_entity_poly.pdbx_seq_one_letter_code
_entity_poly.pdbx_strand_id
1 'polypeptide(L)'
;MDGEVHWLTKPDDFVARIICFPHSKCDVFEQRLRALLSKGFIYFLETGWSFQGLRLIGKGFSGVVVLAKHAQHGLGVLKLRRLDSRRESLRHEALMMKLAYETGLVPRLFIEHDDYIFREFLPPWECIGFDEFIETSILRGGLPALPPLFKGLLAKLSILDKVKIDHGELNRPGDHILVCGNRPVLIDWESARKSNNPRNVTSVFSYLMFRSPFKDVIAGYFKWNQATVVEKLKHYKKTYDFSIIEELFTKVG
;
A
#
# COMPACT_ATOMS: atom_id res chain seq x y z
N MET A 1 13.21 9.24 -13.95
CA MET A 1 12.61 7.90 -14.04
C MET A 1 12.87 7.41 -15.44
N ASP A 2 13.54 6.27 -15.57
CA ASP A 2 13.65 5.58 -16.85
C ASP A 2 12.29 4.98 -17.21
N GLY A 3 11.96 4.92 -18.48
CA GLY A 3 10.74 4.27 -18.93
C GLY A 3 10.40 4.60 -20.37
N GLU A 4 9.61 3.72 -20.98
CA GLU A 4 9.15 3.88 -22.35
C GLU A 4 7.68 4.31 -22.36
N VAL A 5 7.33 5.28 -23.22
CA VAL A 5 6.00 5.87 -23.30
C VAL A 5 5.20 5.16 -24.39
N HIS A 6 4.04 4.61 -24.02
CA HIS A 6 3.14 3.90 -24.92
C HIS A 6 1.78 4.60 -25.00
N TRP A 7 1.50 5.22 -26.14
CA TRP A 7 0.31 6.07 -26.34
C TRP A 7 -0.96 5.24 -26.51
N LEU A 8 -2.02 5.59 -25.77
CA LEU A 8 -3.30 4.86 -25.85
C LEU A 8 -4.06 5.15 -27.15
N THR A 9 -3.80 6.27 -27.81
CA THR A 9 -4.42 6.63 -29.10
C THR A 9 -3.81 5.89 -30.29
N LYS A 10 -2.62 5.30 -30.11
CA LYS A 10 -1.93 4.45 -31.09
C LYS A 10 -1.36 3.24 -30.34
N PRO A 11 -2.23 2.31 -29.90
CA PRO A 11 -1.83 1.22 -29.02
C PRO A 11 -0.86 0.27 -29.74
N ASP A 12 0.22 -0.06 -29.05
CA ASP A 12 1.20 -1.07 -29.47
C ASP A 12 1.03 -2.37 -28.67
N ASP A 13 1.96 -3.31 -28.86
CA ASP A 13 1.95 -4.60 -28.18
C ASP A 13 2.01 -4.47 -26.65
N PHE A 14 2.71 -3.46 -26.13
CA PHE A 14 2.74 -3.22 -24.69
C PHE A 14 1.35 -2.83 -24.18
N VAL A 15 0.70 -1.85 -24.80
CA VAL A 15 -0.67 -1.43 -24.43
C VAL A 15 -1.64 -2.61 -24.50
N ALA A 16 -1.58 -3.40 -25.58
CA ALA A 16 -2.40 -4.60 -25.74
C ALA A 16 -2.18 -5.60 -24.60
N ARG A 17 -0.93 -5.89 -24.26
CA ARG A 17 -0.58 -6.81 -23.17
C ARG A 17 -1.01 -6.34 -21.79
N ILE A 18 -0.97 -5.04 -21.52
CA ILE A 18 -1.45 -4.48 -20.24
C ILE A 18 -2.97 -4.58 -20.13
N ILE A 19 -3.70 -4.20 -21.18
CA ILE A 19 -5.16 -4.22 -21.18
C ILE A 19 -5.73 -5.64 -21.14
N CYS A 20 -5.07 -6.58 -21.84
CA CYS A 20 -5.46 -7.98 -21.95
C CYS A 20 -4.78 -8.92 -20.96
N PHE A 21 -4.03 -8.38 -20.00
CA PHE A 21 -3.20 -9.17 -19.09
C PHE A 21 -4.03 -10.30 -18.41
N PRO A 22 -3.54 -11.55 -18.36
CA PRO A 22 -2.17 -11.99 -18.69
C PRO A 22 -1.93 -12.35 -20.17
N HIS A 23 -2.93 -12.21 -21.03
CA HIS A 23 -2.83 -12.57 -22.44
C HIS A 23 -2.27 -11.43 -23.29
N SER A 24 -1.73 -11.75 -24.46
CA SER A 24 -1.30 -10.74 -25.43
C SER A 24 -2.44 -10.09 -26.19
N LYS A 25 -3.60 -10.76 -26.29
CA LYS A 25 -4.81 -10.29 -26.97
C LYS A 25 -6.05 -10.79 -26.21
N CYS A 26 -7.16 -10.08 -26.38
CA CYS A 26 -8.42 -10.38 -25.73
C CYS A 26 -9.59 -9.67 -26.43
N ASP A 27 -10.78 -10.24 -26.33
CA ASP A 27 -11.98 -9.70 -27.00
C ASP A 27 -12.48 -8.38 -26.38
N VAL A 28 -12.11 -8.12 -25.12
CA VAL A 28 -12.48 -6.90 -24.37
C VAL A 28 -11.51 -5.74 -24.56
N PHE A 29 -10.48 -5.90 -25.40
CA PHE A 29 -9.43 -4.89 -25.60
C PHE A 29 -10.01 -3.52 -25.99
N GLU A 30 -10.80 -3.48 -27.06
CA GLU A 30 -11.37 -2.25 -27.62
C GLU A 30 -12.30 -1.55 -26.62
N GLN A 31 -13.07 -2.32 -25.86
CA GLN A 31 -13.96 -1.79 -24.83
C GLN A 31 -13.17 -1.12 -23.70
N ARG A 32 -12.14 -1.81 -23.17
CA ARG A 32 -11.31 -1.29 -22.09
C ARG A 32 -10.46 -0.11 -22.53
N LEU A 33 -9.90 -0.14 -23.74
CA LEU A 33 -9.14 0.98 -24.31
C LEU A 33 -10.01 2.23 -24.45
N ARG A 34 -11.22 2.08 -25.02
CA ARG A 34 -12.20 3.18 -25.12
C ARG A 34 -12.60 3.72 -23.75
N ALA A 35 -12.79 2.85 -22.75
CA ALA A 35 -13.10 3.27 -21.40
C ALA A 35 -11.98 4.14 -20.80
N LEU A 36 -10.72 3.75 -20.98
CA LEU A 36 -9.57 4.54 -20.52
C LEU A 36 -9.45 5.88 -21.25
N LEU A 37 -9.51 5.88 -22.59
CA LEU A 37 -9.46 7.10 -23.38
C LEU A 37 -10.58 8.08 -23.00
N SER A 38 -11.82 7.58 -22.85
CA SER A 38 -12.98 8.40 -22.47
C SER A 38 -12.86 9.01 -21.07
N LYS A 39 -12.05 8.41 -20.18
CA LYS A 39 -11.76 8.97 -18.86
C LYS A 39 -10.60 9.94 -18.85
N GLY A 40 -9.84 10.08 -19.94
CA GLY A 40 -8.75 11.04 -20.05
C GLY A 40 -7.35 10.47 -19.79
N PHE A 41 -7.19 9.14 -19.89
CA PHE A 41 -5.86 8.53 -19.93
C PHE A 41 -5.18 8.77 -21.28
N ILE A 42 -3.88 9.07 -21.24
CA ILE A 42 -3.10 9.52 -22.40
C ILE A 42 -2.10 8.43 -22.84
N TYR A 43 -1.26 7.98 -21.92
CA TYR A 43 -0.25 6.95 -22.18
C TYR A 43 0.01 6.09 -20.95
N PHE A 44 0.51 4.88 -21.17
CA PHE A 44 1.20 4.08 -20.15
C PHE A 44 2.69 4.36 -20.19
N LEU A 45 3.35 4.27 -19.03
CA LEU A 45 4.80 4.36 -18.91
C LEU A 45 5.31 2.99 -18.46
N GLU A 46 6.02 2.30 -19.35
CA GLU A 46 6.67 1.01 -19.10
C GLU A 46 7.95 1.24 -18.27
N THR A 47 7.91 0.83 -17.00
CA THR A 47 9.02 1.03 -16.04
C THR A 47 8.85 0.09 -14.85
N GLY A 48 9.87 0.02 -14.00
CA GLY A 48 9.91 -0.89 -12.85
C GLY A 48 10.57 -2.22 -13.19
N TRP A 49 10.12 -3.30 -12.55
CA TRP A 49 10.77 -4.61 -12.63
C TRP A 49 10.24 -5.44 -13.79
N SER A 50 11.07 -6.32 -14.34
CA SER A 50 10.73 -7.14 -15.50
C SER A 50 9.96 -8.40 -15.10
N PHE A 51 8.78 -8.59 -15.71
CA PHE A 51 7.94 -9.77 -15.57
C PHE A 51 7.41 -10.22 -16.93
N GLN A 52 7.73 -11.45 -17.35
CA GLN A 52 7.30 -12.01 -18.65
C GLN A 52 7.61 -11.07 -19.84
N GLY A 53 8.73 -10.36 -19.81
CA GLY A 53 9.10 -9.40 -20.86
C GLY A 53 8.23 -8.14 -20.89
N LEU A 54 7.71 -7.71 -19.74
CA LEU A 54 7.09 -6.40 -19.51
C LEU A 54 7.78 -5.75 -18.32
N ARG A 55 8.04 -4.44 -18.33
CA ARG A 55 8.41 -3.71 -17.12
C ARG A 55 7.18 -3.11 -16.45
N LEU A 56 6.96 -3.50 -15.19
CA LEU A 56 5.76 -3.16 -14.43
C LEU A 56 6.14 -2.56 -13.08
N ILE A 57 5.24 -1.72 -12.55
CA ILE A 57 5.35 -1.23 -11.16
C ILE A 57 4.93 -2.32 -10.17
N GLY A 58 4.03 -3.21 -10.59
CA GLY A 58 3.57 -4.29 -9.72
C GLY A 58 2.64 -5.27 -10.41
N LYS A 59 2.49 -6.43 -9.79
CA LYS A 59 1.51 -7.44 -10.14
C LYS A 59 0.79 -7.84 -8.86
N GLY A 60 -0.49 -7.54 -8.79
CA GLY A 60 -1.35 -8.01 -7.71
C GLY A 60 -1.97 -9.37 -8.03
N PHE A 61 -2.71 -9.92 -7.06
CA PHE A 61 -3.51 -11.10 -7.29
C PHE A 61 -4.61 -10.81 -8.32
N SER A 62 -5.35 -9.71 -8.16
CA SER A 62 -6.45 -9.32 -9.08
C SER A 62 -6.05 -8.46 -10.28
N GLY A 63 -4.85 -7.85 -10.28
CA GLY A 63 -4.52 -6.74 -11.18
C GLY A 63 -3.08 -6.73 -11.68
N VAL A 64 -2.86 -6.05 -12.81
CA VAL A 64 -1.55 -5.58 -13.29
C VAL A 64 -1.43 -4.09 -13.00
N VAL A 65 -0.25 -3.62 -12.58
CA VAL A 65 -0.03 -2.24 -12.13
C VAL A 65 1.04 -1.57 -12.99
N VAL A 66 0.65 -0.44 -13.61
CA VAL A 66 1.51 0.40 -14.45
C VAL A 66 1.42 1.86 -14.00
N LEU A 67 2.37 2.69 -14.45
CA LEU A 67 2.17 4.14 -14.41
C LEU A 67 1.38 4.58 -15.64
N ALA A 68 0.48 5.52 -15.43
CA ALA A 68 -0.31 6.11 -16.51
C ALA A 68 -0.35 7.63 -16.36
N LYS A 69 -0.29 8.33 -17.49
CA LYS A 69 -0.53 9.77 -17.56
C LYS A 69 -2.01 10.02 -17.80
N HIS A 70 -2.58 10.84 -16.93
CA HIS A 70 -3.95 11.32 -17.00
C HIS A 70 -3.99 12.83 -17.28
N ALA A 71 -4.94 13.28 -18.09
CA ALA A 71 -5.05 14.67 -18.52
C ALA A 71 -5.19 15.66 -17.34
N GLN A 72 -6.00 15.31 -16.34
CA GLN A 72 -6.28 16.20 -15.20
C GLN A 72 -5.42 15.91 -13.95
N HIS A 73 -4.96 14.68 -13.79
CA HIS A 73 -4.35 14.22 -12.53
C HIS A 73 -2.84 13.98 -12.66
N GLY A 74 -2.28 14.16 -13.86
CA GLY A 74 -0.86 13.95 -14.10
C GLY A 74 -0.48 12.47 -14.10
N LEU A 75 0.74 12.17 -13.68
CA LEU A 75 1.25 10.80 -13.62
C LEU A 75 0.75 10.14 -12.33
N GLY A 76 0.21 8.93 -12.44
CA GLY A 76 -0.30 8.16 -11.31
C GLY A 76 -0.15 6.66 -11.52
N VAL A 77 -0.56 5.90 -10.50
CA VAL A 77 -0.56 4.43 -10.53
C VAL A 77 -1.92 3.94 -11.02
N LEU A 78 -1.93 3.22 -12.14
CA LEU A 78 -3.10 2.56 -12.70
C LEU A 78 -3.02 1.05 -12.43
N LYS A 79 -3.94 0.53 -11.63
CA LYS A 79 -4.18 -0.91 -11.49
C LYS A 79 -5.29 -1.29 -12.44
N LEU A 80 -5.02 -2.19 -13.40
CA LEU A 80 -6.03 -2.80 -14.26
C LEU A 80 -6.32 -4.22 -13.80
N ARG A 81 -7.60 -4.61 -13.80
CA ARG A 81 -8.05 -5.95 -13.44
C ARG A 81 -7.61 -6.96 -14.49
N ARG A 82 -6.95 -8.03 -14.06
CA ARG A 82 -6.54 -9.13 -14.93
C ARG A 82 -7.77 -9.87 -15.43
N LEU A 83 -7.71 -10.41 -16.64
CA LEU A 83 -8.80 -11.19 -17.22
C LEU A 83 -9.00 -12.54 -16.53
N ASP A 84 -7.94 -13.08 -15.93
CA ASP A 84 -7.96 -14.32 -15.15
C ASP A 84 -8.24 -14.08 -13.65
N SER A 85 -8.61 -12.86 -13.26
CA SER A 85 -8.91 -12.52 -11.87
C SER A 85 -10.20 -13.20 -11.41
N ARG A 86 -10.16 -13.77 -10.19
CA ARG A 86 -11.37 -14.26 -9.50
C ARG A 86 -12.26 -13.12 -8.98
N ARG A 87 -11.76 -11.88 -9.01
CA ARG A 87 -12.55 -10.70 -8.64
C ARG A 87 -13.29 -10.19 -9.87
N GLU A 88 -14.60 -9.98 -9.72
CA GLU A 88 -15.45 -9.41 -10.77
C GLU A 88 -15.19 -7.91 -10.97
N SER A 89 -14.75 -7.22 -9.91
CA SER A 89 -14.57 -5.77 -9.90
C SER A 89 -13.47 -5.33 -8.92
N LEU A 90 -12.80 -4.21 -9.21
CA LEU A 90 -11.87 -3.52 -8.31
C LEU A 90 -12.58 -2.54 -7.36
N ARG A 91 -13.90 -2.31 -7.50
CA ARG A 91 -14.67 -1.39 -6.63
C ARG A 91 -14.49 -1.65 -5.14
N HIS A 92 -14.33 -2.91 -4.75
CA HIS A 92 -14.12 -3.28 -3.34
C HIS A 92 -12.85 -2.65 -2.77
N GLU A 93 -11.74 -2.70 -3.51
CA GLU A 93 -10.48 -2.08 -3.12
C GLU A 93 -10.63 -0.56 -3.01
N ALA A 94 -11.26 0.06 -4.01
CA ALA A 94 -11.54 1.50 -4.00
C ALA A 94 -12.45 1.93 -2.82
N LEU A 95 -13.44 1.10 -2.47
CA LEU A 95 -14.29 1.31 -1.30
C LEU A 95 -13.49 1.27 0.00
N MET A 96 -12.60 0.27 0.18
CA MET A 96 -11.74 0.19 1.37
C MET A 96 -10.82 1.41 1.48
N MET A 97 -10.22 1.84 0.36
CA MET A 97 -9.42 3.06 0.30
C MET A 97 -10.23 4.30 0.70
N LYS A 98 -11.47 4.46 0.21
CA LYS A 98 -12.34 5.59 0.57
C LYS A 98 -12.70 5.61 2.05
N LEU A 99 -13.06 4.46 2.62
CA LEU A 99 -13.39 4.36 4.04
C LEU A 99 -12.18 4.64 4.95
N ALA A 100 -10.96 4.39 4.47
CA ALA A 100 -9.73 4.65 5.18
C ALA A 100 -9.14 6.05 4.92
N TYR A 101 -9.72 6.85 4.02
CA TYR A 101 -9.11 8.08 3.51
C TYR A 101 -8.76 9.09 4.62
N GLU A 102 -9.68 9.31 5.57
CA GLU A 102 -9.52 10.26 6.68
C GLU A 102 -8.37 9.89 7.64
N THR A 103 -7.87 8.65 7.61
CA THR A 103 -6.70 8.27 8.41
C THR A 103 -5.41 8.89 7.87
N GLY A 104 -5.40 9.35 6.61
CA GLY A 104 -4.22 9.83 5.92
C GLY A 104 -3.19 8.73 5.60
N LEU A 105 -3.56 7.45 5.77
CA LEU A 105 -2.73 6.28 5.43
C LEU A 105 -2.92 5.81 3.99
N VAL A 106 -3.84 6.39 3.23
CA VAL A 106 -4.19 5.92 1.88
C VAL A 106 -3.55 6.86 0.84
N PRO A 107 -3.01 6.34 -0.27
CA PRO A 107 -2.69 7.17 -1.43
C PRO A 107 -3.96 7.86 -1.92
N ARG A 108 -3.86 9.08 -2.45
CA ARG A 108 -5.04 9.76 -3.00
C ARG A 108 -5.65 8.93 -4.14
N LEU A 109 -6.92 8.56 -3.99
CA LEU A 109 -7.68 7.87 -5.03
C LEU A 109 -8.26 8.92 -6.00
N PHE A 110 -7.94 8.79 -7.29
CA PHE A 110 -8.42 9.71 -8.32
C PHE A 110 -9.65 9.17 -9.05
N ILE A 111 -9.58 7.91 -9.50
CA ILE A 111 -10.62 7.29 -10.32
C ILE A 111 -10.85 5.86 -9.86
N GLU A 112 -12.11 5.46 -9.81
CA GLU A 112 -12.54 4.08 -9.62
C GLU A 112 -13.45 3.61 -10.75
N HIS A 113 -13.25 2.36 -11.15
CA HIS A 113 -14.02 1.65 -12.14
C HIS A 113 -13.99 0.16 -11.79
N ASP A 114 -14.88 -0.62 -12.38
CA ASP A 114 -14.90 -2.07 -12.13
C ASP A 114 -13.62 -2.76 -12.60
N ASP A 115 -13.04 -2.26 -13.69
CA ASP A 115 -11.82 -2.80 -14.30
C ASP A 115 -10.53 -2.06 -13.93
N TYR A 116 -10.59 -0.87 -13.34
CA TYR A 116 -9.37 -0.13 -13.02
C TYR A 116 -9.51 0.83 -11.84
N ILE A 117 -8.40 1.06 -11.16
CA ILE A 117 -8.24 2.09 -10.13
C ILE A 117 -7.05 2.96 -10.50
N PHE A 118 -7.22 4.28 -10.42
CA PHE A 118 -6.14 5.23 -10.59
C PHE A 118 -5.92 6.04 -9.32
N ARG A 119 -4.67 6.09 -8.86
CA ARG A 119 -4.28 6.69 -7.59
C ARG A 119 -2.94 7.41 -7.66
N GLU A 120 -2.64 8.16 -6.61
CA GLU A 120 -1.37 8.84 -6.39
C GLU A 120 -0.18 7.92 -6.67
N PHE A 121 0.79 8.44 -7.42
CA PHE A 121 2.09 7.81 -7.57
C PHE A 121 2.98 8.20 -6.41
N LEU A 122 3.53 7.19 -5.74
CA LEU A 122 4.46 7.32 -4.62
C LEU A 122 5.85 6.97 -5.14
N PRO A 123 6.68 7.97 -5.53
CA PRO A 123 7.92 7.70 -6.22
C PRO A 123 8.96 7.07 -5.28
N PRO A 124 9.77 6.11 -5.76
CA PRO A 124 10.76 5.41 -4.94
C PRO A 124 11.90 6.31 -4.43
N TRP A 125 12.10 7.48 -5.05
CA TRP A 125 13.08 8.47 -4.56
C TRP A 125 12.54 9.35 -3.41
N GLU A 126 11.24 9.30 -3.11
CA GLU A 126 10.62 9.99 -1.95
C GLU A 126 10.07 9.01 -0.92
N CYS A 127 9.71 7.80 -1.34
CA CYS A 127 9.02 6.79 -0.58
C CYS A 127 9.80 5.48 -0.57
N ILE A 128 10.23 5.04 0.62
CA ILE A 128 10.94 3.78 0.82
C ILE A 128 10.07 2.75 1.55
N GLY A 129 10.43 1.47 1.47
CA GLY A 129 9.73 0.42 2.21
C GLY A 129 9.86 0.59 3.73
N PHE A 130 8.92 0.05 4.50
CA PHE A 130 8.95 0.18 5.96
C PHE A 130 10.18 -0.46 6.61
N ASP A 131 10.63 -1.62 6.12
CA ASP A 131 11.86 -2.24 6.61
C ASP A 131 13.10 -1.46 6.20
N GLU A 132 13.14 -0.93 4.97
CA GLU A 132 14.21 -0.08 4.48
C GLU A 132 14.32 1.23 5.29
N PHE A 133 13.18 1.80 5.70
CA PHE A 133 13.16 2.95 6.60
C PHE A 133 13.78 2.62 7.96
N ILE A 134 13.43 1.47 8.54
CA ILE A 134 13.99 1.01 9.82
C ILE A 134 15.49 0.79 9.68
N GLU A 135 15.92 0.08 8.65
CA GLU A 135 17.33 -0.20 8.35
C GLU A 135 18.13 1.11 8.23
N THR A 136 17.65 2.03 7.38
CA THR A 136 18.30 3.32 7.15
C THR A 136 18.37 4.15 8.43
N SER A 137 17.31 4.12 9.26
CA SER A 137 17.28 4.79 10.55
C SER A 137 18.30 4.21 11.53
N ILE A 138 18.51 2.89 11.53
CA ILE A 138 19.52 2.24 12.36
C ILE A 138 20.93 2.59 11.88
N LEU A 139 21.21 2.38 10.59
CA LEU A 139 22.55 2.55 10.00
C LEU A 139 23.05 3.99 10.07
N ARG A 140 22.15 4.99 10.01
CA ARG A 140 22.51 6.41 10.07
C ARG A 140 22.47 7.00 11.49
N GLY A 141 22.31 6.17 12.52
CA GLY A 141 22.16 6.65 13.91
C GLY A 141 20.85 7.42 14.17
N GLY A 142 19.89 7.33 13.26
CA GLY A 142 18.59 8.01 13.27
C GLY A 142 17.50 7.27 14.06
N LEU A 143 17.85 6.44 15.05
CA LEU A 143 16.87 5.79 15.93
C LEU A 143 15.80 6.75 16.52
N PRO A 144 16.11 8.02 16.85
CA PRO A 144 15.10 9.01 17.25
C PRO A 144 13.98 9.27 16.24
N ALA A 145 14.12 8.87 14.97
CA ALA A 145 13.05 8.94 13.97
C ALA A 145 12.02 7.80 14.10
N LEU A 146 12.34 6.69 14.78
CA LEU A 146 11.43 5.55 14.93
C LEU A 146 10.20 5.87 15.80
N PRO A 147 10.31 6.48 17.01
CA PRO A 147 9.16 6.78 17.84
C PRO A 147 8.07 7.63 17.15
N PRO A 148 8.38 8.78 16.51
CA PRO A 148 7.35 9.60 15.87
C PRO A 148 6.68 8.87 14.69
N LEU A 149 7.44 8.12 13.88
CA LEU A 149 6.85 7.34 12.79
C LEU A 149 5.94 6.23 13.34
N PHE A 150 6.42 5.44 14.30
CA PHE A 150 5.66 4.30 14.83
C PHE A 150 4.40 4.77 15.56
N LYS A 151 4.50 5.82 16.40
CA LYS A 151 3.33 6.43 17.03
C LYS A 151 2.33 6.94 16.00
N GLY A 152 2.80 7.71 15.01
CA GLY A 152 1.94 8.26 13.96
C GLY A 152 1.23 7.18 13.13
N LEU A 153 1.96 6.13 12.73
CA LEU A 153 1.41 4.99 12.02
C LEU A 153 0.36 4.26 12.87
N LEU A 154 0.72 3.85 14.09
CA LEU A 154 -0.13 3.00 14.92
C LEU A 154 -1.35 3.74 15.46
N ALA A 155 -1.25 5.04 15.74
CA ALA A 155 -2.40 5.87 16.06
C ALA A 155 -3.40 5.86 14.90
N LYS A 156 -2.95 6.03 13.66
CA LYS A 156 -3.82 5.99 12.47
C LYS A 156 -4.37 4.58 12.20
N LEU A 157 -3.58 3.52 12.42
CA LEU A 157 -4.08 2.15 12.34
C LEU A 157 -5.13 1.85 13.41
N SER A 158 -5.03 2.46 14.60
CA SER A 158 -6.06 2.32 15.64
C SER A 158 -7.39 2.91 15.22
N ILE A 159 -7.38 3.99 14.39
CA ILE A 159 -8.60 4.55 13.82
C ILE A 159 -9.24 3.54 12.89
N LEU A 160 -8.48 2.87 12.01
CA LEU A 160 -9.00 1.79 11.16
C LEU A 160 -9.61 0.65 11.98
N ASP A 161 -8.91 0.24 13.04
CA ASP A 161 -9.40 -0.81 13.93
C ASP A 161 -10.71 -0.39 14.64
N LYS A 162 -10.80 0.87 15.11
CA LYS A 162 -12.03 1.44 15.71
C LYS A 162 -13.20 1.44 14.73
N VAL A 163 -12.98 1.84 13.47
CA VAL A 163 -14.02 1.84 12.42
C VAL A 163 -14.21 0.48 11.75
N LYS A 164 -13.64 -0.59 12.30
CA LYS A 164 -13.86 -1.98 11.88
C LYS A 164 -13.38 -2.28 10.45
N ILE A 165 -12.29 -1.65 10.03
CA ILE A 165 -11.62 -1.92 8.75
C ILE A 165 -10.31 -2.64 9.03
N ASP A 166 -10.13 -3.83 8.47
CA ASP A 166 -8.89 -4.62 8.56
C ASP A 166 -8.21 -4.62 7.19
N HIS A 167 -6.96 -4.19 7.10
CA HIS A 167 -6.20 -4.19 5.85
C HIS A 167 -5.86 -5.62 5.37
N GLY A 168 -5.68 -6.55 6.31
CA GLY A 168 -5.48 -7.97 6.02
C GLY A 168 -4.03 -8.41 5.74
N GLU A 169 -3.12 -7.49 5.41
CA GLU A 169 -1.73 -7.82 4.99
C GLU A 169 -0.64 -7.19 5.88
N LEU A 170 -1.01 -6.49 6.96
CA LEU A 170 -0.05 -5.79 7.83
C LEU A 170 0.75 -6.72 8.75
N ASN A 171 0.66 -8.04 8.55
CA ASN A 171 1.58 -9.02 9.14
C ASN A 171 2.93 -9.07 8.38
N ARG A 172 3.03 -8.37 7.24
CA ARG A 172 4.23 -8.15 6.41
C ARG A 172 4.35 -6.67 6.04
N PRO A 173 4.53 -5.76 7.01
CA PRO A 173 4.49 -4.32 6.75
C PRO A 173 5.58 -3.83 5.79
N GLY A 174 6.72 -4.54 5.65
CA GLY A 174 7.76 -4.21 4.66
C GLY A 174 7.25 -4.15 3.21
N ASP A 175 6.31 -5.03 2.85
CA ASP A 175 5.74 -5.11 1.50
C ASP A 175 4.55 -4.15 1.28
N HIS A 176 3.93 -3.69 2.37
CA HIS A 176 2.61 -3.05 2.35
C HIS A 176 2.58 -1.63 2.95
N ILE A 177 3.67 -1.19 3.56
CA ILE A 177 3.79 0.16 4.12
C ILE A 177 4.99 0.85 3.45
N LEU A 178 4.71 1.98 2.79
CA LEU A 178 5.72 2.91 2.32
C LEU A 178 5.85 4.07 3.29
N VAL A 179 7.06 4.60 3.43
CA VAL A 179 7.35 5.79 4.23
C VAL A 179 7.83 6.89 3.30
N CYS A 180 6.96 7.86 3.04
CA CYS A 180 7.22 9.01 2.18
C CYS A 180 7.63 10.22 3.05
N GLY A 181 8.93 10.45 3.21
CA GLY A 181 9.45 11.35 4.25
C GLY A 181 9.06 10.88 5.65
N ASN A 182 8.11 11.57 6.30
CA ASN A 182 7.55 11.17 7.61
C ASN A 182 6.09 10.67 7.52
N ARG A 183 5.57 10.47 6.30
CA ARG A 183 4.20 10.03 6.06
C ARG A 183 4.18 8.53 5.75
N PRO A 184 3.66 7.69 6.66
CA PRO A 184 3.39 6.30 6.32
C PRO A 184 2.16 6.21 5.40
N VAL A 185 2.26 5.39 4.36
CA VAL A 185 1.19 5.14 3.38
C VAL A 185 1.06 3.64 3.15
N LEU A 186 -0.15 3.12 3.32
CA LEU A 186 -0.51 1.73 3.07
C LEU A 186 -0.85 1.51 1.60
N ILE A 187 -0.28 0.46 1.03
CA ILE A 187 -0.54 0.03 -0.35
C ILE A 187 -1.15 -1.37 -0.37
N ASP A 188 -1.78 -1.69 -1.50
CA ASP A 188 -2.46 -2.98 -1.74
C ASP A 188 -3.63 -3.24 -0.79
N TRP A 189 -4.76 -2.59 -1.09
CA TRP A 189 -5.99 -2.68 -0.30
C TRP A 189 -6.88 -3.87 -0.74
N GLU A 190 -6.36 -4.78 -1.55
CA GLU A 190 -7.14 -5.87 -2.15
C GLU A 190 -7.69 -6.87 -1.12
N SER A 191 -6.91 -7.16 -0.08
CA SER A 191 -7.28 -8.03 1.04
C SER A 191 -8.07 -7.31 2.15
N ALA A 192 -8.21 -5.99 2.04
CA ALA A 192 -8.86 -5.20 3.06
C ALA A 192 -10.37 -5.50 3.13
N ARG A 193 -10.95 -5.47 4.33
CA ARG A 193 -12.35 -5.83 4.55
C ARG A 193 -12.91 -5.19 5.82
N LYS A 194 -14.24 -5.10 5.89
CA LYS A 194 -14.90 -4.90 7.17
C LYS A 194 -14.67 -6.12 8.06
N SER A 195 -14.33 -5.89 9.32
CA SER A 195 -14.02 -6.95 10.27
C SER A 195 -14.50 -6.57 11.65
N ASN A 196 -15.20 -7.48 12.34
CA ASN A 196 -15.57 -7.28 13.75
C ASN A 196 -14.33 -7.31 14.68
N ASN A 197 -13.24 -7.94 14.21
CA ASN A 197 -12.00 -8.12 14.95
C ASN A 197 -10.78 -7.73 14.09
N PRO A 198 -10.64 -6.46 13.69
CA PRO A 198 -9.53 -5.98 12.85
C PRO A 198 -8.22 -6.05 13.62
N ARG A 199 -7.11 -6.32 12.91
CA ARG A 199 -5.84 -6.67 13.54
C ARG A 199 -4.71 -5.73 13.13
N ASN A 200 -4.99 -4.55 12.58
CA ASN A 200 -3.98 -3.71 11.96
C ASN A 200 -2.83 -3.39 12.91
N VAL A 201 -3.14 -2.84 14.10
CA VAL A 201 -2.14 -2.49 15.12
C VAL A 201 -1.41 -3.74 15.62
N THR A 202 -2.15 -4.78 15.97
CA THR A 202 -1.57 -6.01 16.52
C THR A 202 -0.67 -6.74 15.52
N SER A 203 -0.98 -6.69 14.22
CA SER A 203 -0.18 -7.32 13.17
C SER A 203 1.17 -6.62 13.01
N VAL A 204 1.17 -5.28 12.96
CA VAL A 204 2.41 -4.49 12.90
C VAL A 204 3.26 -4.69 14.15
N PHE A 205 2.67 -4.64 15.35
CA PHE A 205 3.41 -4.90 16.59
C PHE A 205 4.00 -6.31 16.63
N SER A 206 3.20 -7.31 16.25
CA SER A 206 3.66 -8.71 16.23
C SER A 206 4.81 -8.90 15.24
N TYR A 207 4.76 -8.21 14.10
CA TYR A 207 5.88 -8.17 13.16
C TYR A 207 7.13 -7.56 13.79
N LEU A 208 7.03 -6.36 14.37
CA LEU A 208 8.15 -5.64 14.97
C LEU A 208 8.83 -6.44 16.09
N MET A 209 8.05 -7.16 16.91
CA MET A 209 8.59 -7.96 18.01
C MET A 209 9.22 -9.30 17.58
N PHE A 210 8.63 -9.98 16.59
CA PHE A 210 8.95 -11.39 16.36
C PHE A 210 9.54 -11.70 14.99
N ARG A 211 9.26 -10.88 13.98
CA ARG A 211 9.55 -11.21 12.57
C ARG A 211 10.46 -10.21 11.87
N SER A 212 10.50 -8.96 12.34
CA SER A 212 11.40 -7.95 11.77
C SER A 212 12.86 -8.40 11.90
N PRO A 213 13.68 -8.23 10.85
CA PRO A 213 15.14 -8.43 10.94
C PRO A 213 15.79 -7.57 12.02
N PHE A 214 15.14 -6.47 12.40
CA PHE A 214 15.64 -5.47 13.35
C PHE A 214 15.02 -5.57 14.74
N LYS A 215 14.30 -6.67 15.04
CA LYS A 215 13.50 -6.83 16.28
C LYS A 215 14.29 -6.56 17.56
N ASP A 216 15.54 -7.01 17.65
CA ASP A 216 16.35 -6.90 18.87
C ASP A 216 16.83 -5.46 19.08
N VAL A 217 17.18 -4.76 17.98
CA VAL A 217 17.52 -3.33 18.00
C VAL A 217 16.31 -2.49 18.39
N ILE A 218 15.15 -2.77 17.81
CA ILE A 218 13.89 -2.09 18.12
C ILE A 218 13.51 -2.32 19.59
N ALA A 219 13.50 -3.58 20.03
CA ALA A 219 13.11 -3.93 21.40
C ALA A 219 14.08 -3.31 22.42
N GLY A 220 15.39 -3.32 22.15
CA GLY A 220 16.38 -2.67 23.00
C GLY A 220 16.19 -1.15 23.06
N TYR A 221 15.91 -0.51 21.92
CA TYR A 221 15.71 0.94 21.86
C TYR A 221 14.45 1.40 22.63
N PHE A 222 13.34 0.67 22.50
CA PHE A 222 12.09 0.97 23.20
C PHE A 222 11.99 0.33 24.59
N LYS A 223 13.02 -0.40 25.03
CA LYS A 223 13.02 -1.18 26.29
C LYS A 223 11.79 -2.11 26.38
N TRP A 224 11.38 -2.70 25.26
CA TRP A 224 10.19 -3.55 25.20
C TRP A 224 10.40 -4.87 25.94
N ASN A 225 9.56 -5.09 26.94
CA ASN A 225 9.37 -6.42 27.53
C ASN A 225 8.21 -7.12 26.80
N GLN A 226 8.46 -8.32 26.28
CA GLN A 226 7.46 -9.08 25.51
C GLN A 226 6.15 -9.31 26.28
N ALA A 227 6.22 -9.67 27.57
CA ALA A 227 5.03 -9.93 28.37
C ALA A 227 4.19 -8.67 28.54
N THR A 228 4.84 -7.53 28.84
CA THR A 228 4.20 -6.23 28.97
C THR A 228 3.57 -5.76 27.66
N VAL A 229 4.26 -5.88 26.53
CA VAL A 229 3.70 -5.50 25.22
C VAL A 229 2.48 -6.36 24.89
N VAL A 230 2.56 -7.68 25.08
CA VAL A 230 1.43 -8.59 24.83
C VAL A 230 0.24 -8.26 25.71
N GLU A 231 0.44 -7.98 27.01
CA GLU A 231 -0.63 -7.57 27.92
C GLU A 231 -1.32 -6.28 27.44
N LYS A 232 -0.54 -5.26 27.08
CA LYS A 232 -1.08 -4.00 26.56
C LYS A 232 -1.83 -4.19 25.24
N LEU A 233 -1.34 -5.03 24.35
CA LEU A 233 -2.07 -5.36 23.11
C LEU A 233 -3.39 -6.10 23.39
N LYS A 234 -3.46 -6.96 24.42
CA LYS A 234 -4.72 -7.58 24.85
C LYS A 234 -5.71 -6.53 25.37
N HIS A 235 -5.23 -5.53 26.13
CA HIS A 235 -6.08 -4.43 26.60
C HIS A 235 -6.54 -3.53 25.46
N TYR A 236 -5.61 -3.15 24.56
CA TYR A 236 -5.92 -2.43 23.33
C TYR A 236 -7.04 -3.11 22.55
N LYS A 237 -6.99 -4.43 22.36
CA LYS A 237 -8.00 -5.16 21.57
C LYS A 237 -9.43 -5.08 22.11
N LYS A 238 -9.63 -4.67 23.37
CA LYS A 238 -10.97 -4.51 23.96
C LYS A 238 -11.64 -3.20 23.52
N THR A 239 -10.88 -2.13 23.33
CA THR A 239 -11.40 -0.76 23.10
C THR A 239 -10.88 -0.11 21.82
N TYR A 240 -9.80 -0.66 21.25
CA TYR A 240 -8.97 -0.09 20.19
C TYR A 240 -8.39 1.29 20.56
N ASP A 241 -8.32 1.63 21.84
CA ASP A 241 -7.78 2.90 22.27
C ASP A 241 -6.25 2.93 22.22
N PHE A 242 -5.70 3.82 21.39
CA PHE A 242 -4.26 3.95 21.18
C PHE A 242 -3.51 4.37 22.44
N SER A 243 -4.14 5.12 23.35
CA SER A 243 -3.53 5.57 24.61
C SER A 243 -2.93 4.41 25.43
N ILE A 244 -3.54 3.22 25.36
CA ILE A 244 -3.13 2.00 26.08
C ILE A 244 -1.73 1.52 25.67
N ILE A 245 -1.36 1.76 24.41
CA ILE A 245 -0.09 1.30 23.81
C ILE A 245 0.84 2.45 23.46
N GLU A 246 0.41 3.71 23.62
CA GLU A 246 1.24 4.88 23.33
C GLU A 246 2.50 4.93 24.22
N GLU A 247 2.36 4.51 25.48
CA GLU A 247 3.46 4.50 26.45
C GLU A 247 4.60 3.53 26.07
N LEU A 248 4.34 2.57 25.17
CA LEU A 248 5.37 1.67 24.63
C LEU A 248 6.43 2.41 23.79
N PHE A 249 6.16 3.66 23.42
CA PHE A 249 7.05 4.47 22.58
C PHE A 249 7.66 5.66 23.32
N THR A 250 7.42 5.79 24.63
CA THR A 250 8.07 6.78 25.49
C THR A 250 9.39 6.21 26.00
N LYS A 251 10.48 6.97 25.85
CA LYS A 251 11.71 6.66 26.59
C LYS A 251 11.39 6.79 28.08
N VAL A 252 11.42 5.67 28.80
CA VAL A 252 11.53 5.71 30.26
C VAL A 252 12.99 6.07 30.56
N GLY A 253 13.26 7.36 30.77
CA GLY A 253 14.58 7.90 31.17
C GLY A 253 15.62 7.84 30.07
#